data_AF-A0A829H505-F1
#
_entry.id   AF-A0A829H505-F1
#
_cell.length_a   1.000
_cell.length_b   1.000
_cell.length_c   1.000
_cell.angle_alpha   90.00
_cell.angle_beta   90.00
_cell.angle_gamma   90.00
#
_symmetry.space_group_name_H-M   'P 1'
#
loop_
_entity.id
_entity.type
_entity.pdbx_description
1 polymer ?
#
loop_
_entity_poly.entity_id
_entity_poly.type
_entity_poly.pdbx_seq_one_letter_code
_entity_poly.pdbx_strand_id
1 'polypeptide(L)' 'MTQYQWQLAPQPAAADEHALSETLGVPPFLATLLLQRGINDQADYDAFVHPDTSRLHDPFALHDMDKAVARILKAIE' A
#
# COMPACT_ATOMS: atom_id res chain seq x y z
N MET A 1 -10.42 30.92 5.07
CA MET A 1 -10.90 29.57 5.38
C MET A 1 -10.42 28.65 4.27
N THR A 2 -9.59 27.65 4.56
CA THR A 2 -9.20 26.65 3.57
C THR A 2 -10.40 25.76 3.28
N GLN A 3 -10.88 25.78 2.05
CA GLN A 3 -11.99 24.94 1.59
C GLN A 3 -11.38 23.66 1.00
N TYR A 4 -11.60 22.52 1.66
CA TYR A 4 -11.13 21.23 1.17
C TYR A 4 -12.08 20.69 0.11
N GLN A 5 -11.53 20.34 -1.06
CA GLN A 5 -12.29 19.70 -2.13
C GLN A 5 -11.98 18.21 -2.14
N TRP A 6 -12.82 17.43 -1.46
CA TRP A 6 -12.72 15.97 -1.48
C TRP A 6 -13.13 15.46 -2.86
N GLN A 7 -12.28 14.64 -3.46
CA GLN A 7 -12.52 14.01 -4.75
C GLN A 7 -12.45 12.49 -4.59
N LEU A 8 -13.37 11.79 -5.24
CA LEU A 8 -13.34 10.33 -5.29
C LEU A 8 -12.22 9.87 -6.23
N ALA A 9 -11.60 8.74 -5.89
CA ALA A 9 -10.66 8.08 -6.78
C ALA A 9 -11.38 7.65 -8.08
N PRO A 10 -10.67 7.58 -9.22
CA PRO A 10 -11.22 7.05 -10.46
C PRO A 10 -11.83 5.67 -10.25
N GLN A 11 -13.00 5.44 -10.85
CA GLN A 11 -13.65 4.14 -10.77
C GLN A 11 -13.05 3.20 -11.82
N PRO A 12 -12.66 1.97 -11.46
CA PRO A 12 -12.19 0.98 -12.43
C PRO A 12 -13.32 0.56 -13.38
N ALA A 13 -12.97 -0.05 -14.50
CA ALA A 13 -13.97 -0.60 -15.40
C ALA A 13 -14.72 -1.74 -14.71
N ALA A 14 -16.03 -1.84 -14.94
CA ALA A 14 -16.84 -2.91 -14.35
C ALA A 14 -16.32 -4.32 -14.68
N ALA A 15 -15.76 -4.50 -15.88
CA ALA A 15 -15.14 -5.77 -16.27
C ALA A 15 -13.95 -6.15 -15.38
N ASP A 16 -13.09 -5.18 -15.03
CA ASP A 16 -11.93 -5.41 -14.16
C ASP A 16 -12.38 -5.68 -12.72
N GLU A 17 -13.39 -4.96 -12.22
CA GLU A 17 -14.00 -5.20 -10.91
C GLU A 17 -14.54 -6.64 -10.80
N HIS A 18 -15.34 -7.05 -11.79
CA HIS A 18 -15.93 -8.39 -11.82
C HIS A 18 -14.85 -9.48 -11.91
N ALA A 19 -13.87 -9.31 -12.81
CA ALA A 19 -12.79 -10.27 -12.97
C ALA A 19 -11.97 -10.44 -11.69
N LEU A 20 -11.61 -9.34 -11.03
CA LEU A 20 -10.85 -9.40 -9.78
C LEU A 20 -11.70 -9.94 -8.61
N SER A 21 -12.97 -9.55 -8.53
CA SER A 21 -13.92 -10.05 -7.52
C SER A 21 -14.06 -11.57 -7.58
N GLU A 22 -14.22 -12.13 -8.78
CA GLU A 22 -14.29 -13.58 -9.00
C GLU A 22 -12.95 -14.27 -8.69
N THR A 23 -11.83 -13.68 -9.16
CA THR A 23 -10.49 -14.24 -8.96
C THR A 23 -10.13 -14.36 -7.49
N LEU A 24 -10.37 -13.31 -6.71
CA LEU A 24 -10.01 -13.25 -5.28
C LEU A 24 -11.12 -13.80 -4.37
N GLY A 25 -12.32 -14.05 -4.90
CA GLY A 25 -13.50 -14.46 -4.10
C GLY A 25 -13.97 -13.37 -3.12
N VAL A 26 -13.79 -12.09 -3.48
CA VAL A 26 -14.12 -10.94 -2.62
C VAL A 26 -15.34 -10.17 -3.14
N PRO A 27 -16.05 -9.40 -2.29
CA PRO A 27 -17.16 -8.57 -2.75
C PRO A 27 -16.71 -7.52 -3.81
N PRO A 28 -17.58 -7.15 -4.78
CA PRO A 28 -17.20 -6.23 -5.86
C PRO A 28 -16.72 -4.85 -5.37
N PHE A 29 -17.33 -4.33 -4.30
CA PHE A 29 -16.86 -3.11 -3.64
C PHE A 29 -15.40 -3.20 -3.16
N LEU A 30 -15.00 -4.36 -2.62
CA LEU A 30 -13.62 -4.58 -2.19
C LEU A 30 -12.68 -4.69 -3.40
N ALA A 31 -13.10 -5.38 -4.47
CA ALA A 31 -12.34 -5.43 -5.72
C ALA A 31 -12.07 -4.02 -6.29
N THR A 32 -13.07 -3.13 -6.28
CA THR A 32 -12.86 -1.73 -6.67
C THR A 32 -11.83 -1.01 -5.80
N LEU A 33 -11.86 -1.20 -4.48
CA LEU A 33 -10.88 -0.59 -3.56
C LEU A 33 -9.46 -1.13 -3.74
N LEU A 34 -9.32 -2.40 -4.15
CA LEU A 34 -8.04 -3.05 -4.42
C LEU A 34 -7.45 -2.53 -5.73
N LEU A 35 -8.25 -2.46 -6.81
CA LEU A 35 -7.85 -1.86 -8.08
C LEU A 35 -7.41 -0.40 -7.92
N GLN A 36 -8.15 0.39 -7.14
CA GLN A 36 -7.78 1.78 -6.83
C GLN A 36 -6.46 1.91 -6.05
N ARG A 37 -6.02 0.85 -5.36
CA ARG A 37 -4.74 0.77 -4.66
C ARG A 37 -3.62 0.17 -5.51
N GLY A 38 -3.91 -0.19 -6.76
CA GLY A 38 -2.95 -0.81 -7.67
C GLY A 38 -2.72 -2.30 -7.38
N ILE A 39 -3.63 -2.96 -6.65
CA ILE A 39 -3.62 -4.40 -6.42
C ILE A 39 -4.49 -5.03 -7.51
N ASN A 40 -3.85 -5.66 -8.50
CA ASN A 40 -4.54 -6.06 -9.74
C ASN A 40 -4.72 -7.56 -9.88
N ASP A 41 -4.06 -8.37 -9.06
CA ASP A 41 -4.12 -9.83 -9.14
C ASP A 41 -3.99 -10.51 -7.77
N GLN A 42 -4.03 -11.84 -7.78
CA GLN A 42 -3.90 -12.68 -6.58
C GLN A 42 -2.54 -12.51 -5.90
N ALA A 43 -1.45 -12.33 -6.66
CA ALA A 43 -0.11 -12.22 -6.09
C ALA A 43 0.06 -10.89 -5.35
N ASP A 44 -0.42 -9.79 -5.93
CA ASP A 44 -0.48 -8.48 -5.29
C ASP A 44 -1.34 -8.54 -4.01
N TYR A 45 -2.50 -9.20 -4.10
CA TYR A 45 -3.42 -9.34 -2.98
C TYR A 45 -2.79 -10.13 -1.82
N ASP A 46 -2.20 -11.29 -2.11
CA ASP A 46 -1.54 -12.13 -1.12
C ASP A 46 -0.36 -11.42 -0.47
N ALA A 47 0.43 -10.68 -1.26
CA ALA A 47 1.52 -9.87 -0.75
C ALA A 47 1.06 -8.76 0.20
N PHE A 48 -0.12 -8.20 -0.05
CA PHE A 48 -0.71 -7.13 0.77
C PHE A 48 -1.31 -7.67 2.08
N VAL A 49 -2.09 -8.76 2.02
CA VAL A 49 -2.78 -9.30 3.20
C VAL A 49 -1.87 -10.16 4.09
N HIS A 50 -0.75 -10.67 3.55
CA HIS A 50 0.26 -11.41 4.28
C HIS A 50 1.60 -10.66 4.25
N PRO A 51 1.74 -9.57 5.03
CA PRO A 51 2.98 -8.79 5.04
C PRO A 51 4.13 -9.63 5.60
N ASP A 52 5.29 -9.52 4.96
CA ASP A 52 6.53 -10.19 5.37
C ASP A 52 7.63 -9.15 5.61
N THR A 53 8.25 -9.20 6.80
CA THR A 53 9.40 -8.37 7.16
C THR A 53 10.59 -8.51 6.21
N SER A 54 10.75 -9.66 5.54
CA SER A 54 11.80 -9.89 4.56
C SER A 54 11.67 -9.00 3.32
N ARG A 55 10.48 -8.45 3.07
CA ARG A 55 10.16 -7.56 1.95
C ARG A 55 10.29 -6.08 2.29
N LEU A 56 10.68 -5.74 3.53
CA LEU A 56 10.92 -4.35 3.92
C LEU A 56 12.17 -3.82 3.20
N HIS A 57 12.09 -2.56 2.77
CA HIS A 57 13.26 -1.86 2.25
C HIS A 57 14.33 -1.71 3.33
N ASP A 58 15.61 -1.69 2.92
CA ASP A 58 16.72 -1.39 3.82
C ASP A 58 16.51 -0.01 4.45
N PRO A 59 16.39 0.10 5.79
CA PRO A 59 16.24 1.39 6.47
C PRO A 59 17.38 2.35 6.17
N PHE A 60 18.61 1.86 5.91
CA PHE A 60 19.76 2.70 5.58
C PHE A 60 19.66 3.35 4.19
N ALA A 61 18.69 2.96 3.37
CA ALA A 61 18.37 3.67 2.12
C ALA A 61 17.62 4.99 2.37
N LEU A 62 17.05 5.21 3.57
CA LEU A 62 16.43 6.48 3.93
C LEU A 62 17.51 7.57 4.09
N HIS A 63 17.19 8.78 3.62
CA HIS A 63 18.09 9.92 3.69
C HIS A 63 18.57 10.17 5.13
N ASP A 64 19.89 10.21 5.31
CA ASP A 64 20.56 10.47 6.60
C ASP A 64 20.21 9.48 7.74
N MET A 65 19.81 8.25 7.41
CA MET A 65 19.53 7.21 8.42
C MET A 65 20.75 6.92 9.31
N ASP A 66 21.95 6.91 8.75
CA ASP A 66 23.22 6.74 9.46
C ASP A 66 23.43 7.82 10.54
N LYS A 67 23.18 9.09 10.19
CA LYS A 67 23.28 10.22 11.12
C LYS A 67 22.25 10.14 12.24
N ALA A 68 21.02 9.73 11.90
CA ALA A 68 19.95 9.55 12.87
C ALA A 68 20.32 8.49 13.92
N VAL A 69 20.81 7.33 13.48
CA VAL A 69 21.27 6.25 14.36
C VAL A 69 22.41 6.73 15.26
N ALA A 70 23.44 7.37 14.69
CA ALA A 70 24.58 7.89 15.46
C ALA A 70 24.15 8.90 16.53
N ARG A 71 23.19 9.77 16.23
CA ARG A 71 22.69 10.78 17.17
C ARG A 71 21.96 10.19 18.36
N ILE A 72 21.17 9.12 18.13
CA ILE A 72 20.42 8.41 19.16
C ILE A 72 21.37 7.65 20.08
N LEU A 73 22.29 6.87 19.52
CA LEU A 73 23.26 6.08 20.29
C LEU A 73 24.11 6.98 21.20
N LYS A 74 24.60 8.11 20.69
CA LYS A 74 25.34 9.11 21.46
C LYS A 74 24.55 9.73 22.63
N ALA A 75 23.22 9.70 22.60
CA ALA A 75 22.40 10.24 23.69
C ALA A 75 22.12 9.21 24.81
N ILE A 76 22.35 7.94 24.52
CA ILE A 76 22.16 6.83 25.46
C ILE A 76 23.47 6.52 26.19
N GLU A 77 24.61 6.64 25.49
CA GLU A 77 25.97 6.57 26.04
C GLU A 77 26.37 7.83 26.83
#